data_AF-A0A6L6F5P2-F1
#
_entry.id   AF-A0A6L6F5P2-F1
#
_cell.length_a   1.000
_cell.length_b   1.000
_cell.length_c   1.000
_cell.angle_alpha   90.00
_cell.angle_beta   90.00
_cell.angle_gamma   90.00
#
_symmetry.space_group_name_H-M   'P 1'
#
loop_
_entity.id
_entity.type
_entity.pdbx_description
1 polymer ?
#
loop_
_entity_poly.entity_id
_entity_poly.type
_entity_poly.pdbx_seq_one_letter_code
_entity_poly.pdbx_strand_id
1 'polypeptide(L)'
;MMETQSWLSELEQLLAKKTPFVLIYPPMEPKGKPTAEDMECMKFVRRWLKEGRGAMAEYCQAMVITLQPDGRDKDEMERTAPVISSLYGPEVFLVESSQAAQQRATEILNGL
;
A
#
# COMPACT_ATOMS: atom_id res chain seq x y z
N MET A 1 -12.57 11.84 1.14
CA MET A 1 -11.72 12.44 2.20
C MET A 1 -11.78 11.71 3.56
N MET A 2 -12.97 11.42 4.13
CA MET A 2 -13.07 10.75 5.45
C MET A 2 -12.40 9.38 5.50
N GLU A 3 -12.55 8.56 4.46
CA GLU A 3 -11.92 7.23 4.37
C GLU A 3 -10.39 7.31 4.44
N THR A 4 -9.79 8.27 3.71
CA THR A 4 -8.34 8.50 3.73
C THR A 4 -7.83 8.90 5.12
N GLN A 5 -8.60 9.69 5.86
CA GLN A 5 -8.25 10.08 7.23
C GLN A 5 -8.34 8.90 8.20
N SER A 6 -9.39 8.07 8.08
CA SER A 6 -9.51 6.85 8.89
C SER A 6 -8.33 5.91 8.64
N TRP A 7 -8.03 5.65 7.35
CA TRP A 7 -6.92 4.79 6.96
C TRP A 7 -5.57 5.29 7.50
N LEU A 8 -5.31 6.60 7.43
CA LEU A 8 -4.08 7.17 7.99
C LEU A 8 -4.01 7.05 9.51
N SER A 9 -5.13 7.27 10.22
CA SER A 9 -5.19 7.10 11.68
C SER A 9 -4.92 5.66 12.10
N GLU A 10 -5.49 4.68 11.39
CA GLU A 10 -5.23 3.25 11.61
C GLU A 10 -3.77 2.90 11.35
N LEU A 11 -3.19 3.45 10.28
CA LEU A 11 -1.78 3.25 9.95
C LEU A 11 -0.85 3.86 11.00
N GLU A 12 -1.17 5.05 11.51
CA GLU A 12 -0.43 5.68 12.61
C GLU A 12 -0.45 4.84 13.88
N GLN A 13 -1.61 4.26 14.22
CA GLN A 13 -1.72 3.33 15.35
C GLN A 13 -0.87 2.07 15.15
N LEU A 14 -0.80 1.56 13.92
CA LEU A 14 0.03 0.40 13.60
C LEU A 14 1.52 0.74 13.70
N LEU A 15 1.94 1.89 13.16
CA LEU A 15 3.31 2.38 13.25
C LEU A 15 3.74 2.68 14.69
N ALA A 16 2.83 3.18 15.53
CA ALA A 16 3.09 3.46 16.94
C ALA A 16 3.44 2.20 17.74
N LYS A 17 3.04 1.00 17.28
CA LYS A 17 3.42 -0.27 17.91
C LYS A 17 4.91 -0.60 17.73
N LYS A 18 5.58 -0.02 16.72
CA LYS A 18 6.99 -0.26 16.41
C LYS A 18 7.34 -1.74 16.23
N THR A 19 6.39 -2.50 15.69
CA THR A 19 6.55 -3.92 15.36
C THR A 19 6.49 -4.10 13.85
N PRO A 20 7.32 -4.96 13.25
CA PRO A 20 7.24 -5.27 11.83
C PRO A 20 5.84 -5.71 11.39
N PHE A 21 5.35 -5.20 10.26
CA PHE A 21 4.09 -5.61 9.66
C PHE A 21 4.16 -5.55 8.12
N VAL A 22 3.16 -6.13 7.45
CA VAL A 22 2.96 -6.06 6.00
C VAL A 22 1.55 -5.54 5.74
N LEU A 23 1.40 -4.63 4.78
CA LEU A 23 0.08 -4.17 4.32
C LEU A 23 -0.39 -5.03 3.15
N ILE A 24 -1.61 -5.54 3.22
CA ILE A 24 -2.26 -6.25 2.11
C ILE A 24 -3.37 -5.37 1.55
N TYR A 25 -3.30 -5.07 0.26
CA TYR A 25 -4.33 -4.37 -0.48
C TYR A 25 -5.14 -5.37 -1.31
N PRO A 26 -6.47 -5.41 -1.15
CA PRO A 26 -7.34 -6.25 -1.98
C PRO A 26 -7.40 -5.72 -3.41
N PRO A 27 -7.93 -6.50 -4.37
CA PRO A 27 -8.18 -6.04 -5.73
C PRO A 27 -9.03 -4.77 -5.72
N MET A 28 -8.52 -3.71 -6.34
CA MET A 28 -9.24 -2.45 -6.47
C MET A 28 -9.75 -2.29 -7.89
N GLU A 29 -10.99 -1.81 -8.02
CA GLU A 29 -11.51 -1.43 -9.34
C GLU A 29 -10.62 -0.36 -9.95
N PRO A 30 -10.24 -0.49 -11.23
CA PRO A 30 -9.54 0.57 -11.95
C PRO A 30 -10.36 1.85 -11.85
N LYS A 31 -9.86 2.81 -11.09
CA LYS A 31 -10.41 4.16 -11.09
C LYS A 31 -9.89 4.80 -12.38
N GLY A 32 -10.79 5.41 -13.15
CA GLY A 32 -10.42 6.13 -14.36
C GLY A 32 -9.52 7.33 -14.06
N LYS A 33 -9.65 8.42 -14.82
CA LYS A 33 -8.86 9.62 -14.52
C LYS A 33 -9.13 10.10 -13.07
N PRO A 34 -8.09 10.45 -12.30
CA PRO A 34 -8.26 10.96 -10.94
C PRO A 34 -9.21 12.15 -10.92
N THR A 35 -10.18 12.10 -10.00
CA THR A 35 -11.08 13.21 -9.71
C THR A 35 -10.38 14.31 -8.91
N ALA A 36 -11.02 15.47 -8.75
CA ALA A 36 -10.50 16.51 -7.86
C ALA A 36 -10.33 16.01 -6.43
N GLU A 37 -11.27 15.17 -5.94
CA GLU A 37 -11.18 14.56 -4.61
C GLU A 37 -10.00 13.59 -4.50
N ASP A 38 -9.76 12.75 -5.52
CA ASP A 38 -8.60 11.86 -5.53
C ASP A 38 -7.29 12.67 -5.44
N MET A 39 -7.21 13.79 -6.14
CA MET A 39 -6.06 14.70 -6.10
C MET A 39 -5.86 15.33 -4.72
N GLU A 40 -6.94 15.64 -4.00
CA GLU A 40 -6.88 16.14 -2.62
C GLU A 40 -6.43 15.05 -1.64
N CYS A 41 -6.99 13.84 -1.76
CA CYS A 41 -6.57 12.67 -0.97
C CYS A 41 -5.07 12.38 -1.18
N MET A 42 -4.58 12.38 -2.42
CA MET A 42 -3.16 12.18 -2.73
C MET A 42 -2.27 13.28 -2.12
N LYS A 43 -2.69 14.55 -2.18
CA LYS A 43 -1.96 15.66 -1.53
C LYS A 43 -1.91 15.49 -0.02
N PHE A 44 -3.01 15.05 0.59
CA PHE A 44 -3.11 14.80 2.01
C PHE A 44 -2.12 13.71 2.45
N VAL A 45 -2.12 12.56 1.77
CA VAL A 45 -1.20 11.46 2.07
C VAL A 45 0.27 11.87 1.82
N ARG A 46 0.56 12.60 0.73
CA ARG A 46 1.91 13.11 0.48
C ARG A 46 2.42 14.05 1.56
N ARG A 47 1.54 14.84 2.18
CA ARG A 47 1.91 15.70 3.31
C ARG A 47 2.24 14.87 4.54
N TRP A 48 1.41 13.89 4.87
CA TRP A 48 1.64 12.97 5.98
C TRP A 48 2.95 12.19 5.82
N LEU A 49 3.26 11.72 4.60
CA LEU A 49 4.50 10.99 4.32
C LEU A 49 5.78 11.76 4.61
N LYS A 50 5.76 13.10 4.69
CA LYS A 50 6.94 13.87 5.09
C LYS A 50 7.44 13.48 6.48
N GLU A 51 6.54 13.07 7.36
CA GLU A 51 6.83 12.64 8.72
C GLU A 51 6.73 11.11 8.85
N GLY A 52 5.70 10.51 8.24
CA GLY A 52 5.43 9.08 8.35
C GLY A 52 6.35 8.15 7.54
N ARG A 53 7.04 8.65 6.49
CA ARG A 53 7.83 7.79 5.58
C ARG A 53 8.97 7.05 6.30
N GLY A 54 9.59 7.66 7.31
CA GLY A 54 10.65 7.01 8.08
C GLY A 54 10.14 5.77 8.80
N ALA A 55 9.04 5.92 9.54
CA ALA A 55 8.41 4.82 10.26
C ALA A 55 7.86 3.75 9.30
N MET A 56 7.33 4.15 8.14
CA MET A 56 6.93 3.21 7.08
C MET A 56 8.11 2.37 6.62
N ALA A 57 9.25 2.99 6.27
CA ALA A 57 10.43 2.26 5.81
C ALA A 57 11.04 1.37 6.91
N GLU A 58 10.86 1.71 8.18
CA GLU A 58 11.41 0.95 9.31
C GLU A 58 10.52 -0.25 9.70
N TYR A 59 9.20 -0.05 9.78
CA TYR A 59 8.28 -1.05 10.35
C TYR A 59 7.37 -1.73 9.33
N CYS A 60 7.05 -1.08 8.21
CA CYS A 60 6.33 -1.73 7.12
C CYS A 60 7.34 -2.49 6.26
N GLN A 61 7.36 -3.82 6.37
CA GLN A 61 8.32 -4.66 5.63
C GLN A 61 7.98 -4.71 4.13
N ALA A 62 6.69 -4.64 3.80
CA ALA A 62 6.22 -4.62 2.42
C ALA A 62 4.77 -4.14 2.29
N MET A 63 4.41 -3.76 1.06
CA MET A 63 3.03 -3.59 0.61
C MET A 63 2.72 -4.66 -0.44
N VAL A 64 1.73 -5.50 -0.20
CA VAL A 64 1.31 -6.57 -1.12
C VAL A 64 -0.02 -6.18 -1.75
N ILE A 65 -0.03 -5.96 -3.05
CA ILE A 65 -1.22 -5.57 -3.82
C ILE A 65 -1.74 -6.79 -4.57
N THR A 66 -3.02 -7.10 -4.38
CA THR A 66 -3.69 -8.17 -5.10
C THR A 66 -4.24 -7.63 -6.41
N LEU A 67 -3.88 -8.24 -7.53
CA LEU A 67 -4.38 -7.90 -8.86
C LEU A 67 -5.83 -8.34 -9.05
N GLN A 68 -6.49 -7.76 -10.05
CA GLN A 68 -7.80 -8.24 -10.49
C GLN A 68 -7.69 -9.68 -11.03
N PRO A 69 -8.63 -10.58 -10.71
CA PRO A 69 -8.59 -11.97 -11.17
C PRO A 69 -8.62 -12.14 -12.69
N ASP A 70 -9.16 -11.16 -13.42
CA ASP A 70 -9.20 -11.11 -14.87
C ASP A 70 -7.95 -10.45 -15.50
N GLY A 71 -7.01 -9.98 -14.67
CA GLY A 71 -5.75 -9.37 -15.08
C GLY A 71 -5.86 -7.96 -15.67
N ARG A 72 -7.03 -7.32 -15.63
CA ARG A 72 -7.26 -6.04 -16.32
C ARG A 72 -6.44 -4.86 -15.79
N ASP A 73 -5.94 -4.94 -14.57
CA ASP A 73 -5.14 -3.92 -13.90
C ASP A 73 -3.64 -4.23 -13.87
N LYS A 74 -3.22 -5.41 -14.36
CA LYS A 74 -1.83 -5.90 -14.24
C LYS A 74 -0.80 -4.90 -14.76
N ASP A 75 -0.92 -4.50 -16.01
CA ASP A 75 0.04 -3.58 -16.66
C ASP A 75 0.11 -2.22 -15.94
N GLU A 76 -1.02 -1.74 -15.41
CA GLU A 76 -1.07 -0.48 -14.66
C GLU A 76 -0.41 -0.62 -13.30
N MET A 77 -0.69 -1.70 -12.58
CA MET A 77 -0.10 -1.98 -11.27
C MET A 77 1.39 -2.25 -11.37
N GLU A 78 1.88 -2.92 -12.41
CA GLU A 78 3.31 -3.11 -12.67
C GLU A 78 4.05 -1.78 -12.89
N ARG A 79 3.42 -0.82 -13.58
CA ARG A 79 3.98 0.54 -13.73
C ARG A 79 3.92 1.36 -12.44
N THR A 80 2.89 1.13 -11.62
CA THR A 80 2.61 1.95 -10.44
C THR A 80 3.35 1.47 -9.19
N ALA A 81 3.61 0.17 -9.07
CA ALA A 81 4.28 -0.44 -7.91
C ALA A 81 5.64 0.21 -7.57
N PRO A 82 6.55 0.47 -8.54
CA PRO A 82 7.80 1.18 -8.25
C PRO A 82 7.58 2.61 -7.74
N VAL A 83 6.55 3.30 -8.23
CA VAL A 83 6.20 4.66 -7.81
C VAL A 83 5.69 4.65 -6.37
N ILE A 84 4.83 3.70 -6.01
CA ILE A 84 4.34 3.51 -4.64
C ILE A 84 5.52 3.20 -3.71
N SER A 85 6.39 2.26 -4.10
CA SER A 85 7.56 1.91 -3.29
C SER A 85 8.47 3.11 -3.04
N SER A 86 8.80 3.88 -4.09
CA SER A 86 9.59 5.10 -3.94
C SER A 86 8.95 6.12 -3.00
N LEU A 87 7.63 6.27 -3.08
CA LEU A 87 6.86 7.26 -2.33
C LEU A 87 6.76 6.88 -0.84
N TYR A 88 6.38 5.65 -0.54
CA TYR A 88 6.10 5.20 0.83
C TYR A 88 7.32 4.64 1.56
N GLY A 89 8.31 4.11 0.84
CA GLY A 89 9.49 3.46 1.41
C GLY A 89 9.57 1.94 1.22
N PRO A 90 8.57 1.14 1.60
CA PRO A 90 8.66 -0.32 1.54
C PRO A 90 8.60 -0.85 0.10
N GLU A 91 9.07 -2.08 -0.10
CA GLU A 91 8.92 -2.78 -1.37
C GLU A 91 7.43 -3.11 -1.63
N VAL A 92 7.05 -3.11 -2.90
CA VAL A 92 5.68 -3.40 -3.34
C VAL A 92 5.67 -4.69 -4.15
N PHE A 93 4.88 -5.67 -3.73
CA PHE A 93 4.69 -6.93 -4.42
C PHE A 93 3.30 -7.01 -5.04
N LEU A 94 3.21 -7.53 -6.26
CA LEU A 94 1.95 -7.83 -6.92
C LEU A 94 1.68 -9.33 -6.86
N VAL A 95 0.45 -9.71 -6.55
CA VAL A 95 0.03 -11.12 -6.43
C VAL A 95 -1.35 -11.33 -7.05
N GLU A 96 -1.66 -12.55 -7.47
CA GLU A 96 -2.86 -12.85 -8.25
C GLU A 96 -4.08 -13.23 -7.40
N SER A 97 -3.92 -13.39 -6.08
CA SER A 97 -5.03 -13.76 -5.20
C SER A 97 -4.80 -13.34 -3.74
N SER A 98 -5.90 -13.26 -2.97
CA SER A 98 -5.84 -13.02 -1.53
C SER A 98 -5.05 -14.10 -0.78
N GLN A 99 -5.10 -15.36 -1.24
CA GLN A 99 -4.31 -16.44 -0.66
C GLN A 99 -2.82 -16.21 -0.89
N ALA A 100 -2.43 -15.86 -2.12
CA ALA A 100 -1.04 -15.52 -2.44
C ALA A 100 -0.58 -14.27 -1.66
N ALA A 101 -1.45 -13.30 -1.41
CA ALA A 101 -1.13 -12.12 -0.61
C ALA A 101 -0.80 -12.48 0.84
N GLN A 102 -1.63 -13.33 1.47
CA GLN A 102 -1.40 -13.80 2.83
C GLN A 102 -0.13 -14.65 2.94
N GLN A 103 0.09 -15.54 1.98
CA GLN A 103 1.31 -16.35 1.92
C GLN A 103 2.54 -15.46 1.82
N ARG A 104 2.55 -14.52 0.87
CA ARG A 104 3.67 -13.59 0.66
C ARG A 104 3.94 -12.73 1.87
N ALA A 105 2.91 -12.21 2.54
CA ALA A 105 3.07 -11.44 3.76
C ALA A 105 3.70 -12.26 4.89
N THR A 106 3.30 -13.54 5.02
CA THR A 106 3.85 -14.46 6.01
C THR A 106 5.32 -14.79 5.73
N GLU A 107 5.68 -15.02 4.47
CA GLU A 107 7.07 -15.24 4.03
C GLU A 107 7.96 -14.05 4.41
N ILE A 108 7.52 -12.83 4.06
CA ILE A 108 8.24 -11.58 4.35
C ILE A 108 8.45 -11.39 5.85
N LEU A 109 7.43 -11.61 6.67
CA LEU A 109 7.53 -11.45 8.13
C LEU A 109 8.45 -12.49 8.78
N ASN A 110 8.60 -13.66 8.16
CA ASN A 110 9.49 -14.72 8.63
C ASN A 110 10.91 -14.65 8.03
N GLY A 111 11.17 -13.71 7.11
CA GLY A 111 12.44 -13.61 6.39
C GLY A 111 12.68 -14.73 5.38
N LEU A 112 11.61 -15.25 4.78
CA LEU A 112 11.61 -16.35 3.80
C LEU A 112 11.40 -15.85 2.37
#